data_AF-A0A2Z3YTK7-F1
#
_entry.id   AF-A0A2Z3YTK7-F1
#
_cell.length_a   1.000
_cell.length_b   1.000
_cell.length_c   1.000
_cell.angle_alpha   90.00
_cell.angle_beta   90.00
_cell.angle_gamma   90.00
#
_symmetry.space_group_name_H-M   'P 1'
#
loop_
_entity.id
_entity.type
_entity.pdbx_description
1 polymer ?
#
loop_
_entity_poly.entity_id
_entity_poly.type
_entity_poly.pdbx_seq_one_letter_code
_entity_poly.pdbx_strand_id
1 'polypeptide(L)'
;MTVRAVLSPIATAAGRRRELLSTLGAVDGPDVGTVTDIFDTLRPAAPDFSAALDVALDTDGGVLVATGEPMFDSRLAAAVGAPQFLVAAGEQDHLQLQQVSGQLVRVGRIPRGIALMDGSHGGSALEAEGEAIAFTELDRLDNADPSTPVVGPEVFERNLIIQARSASAHIVLPEGDDDRILTAAHQLLAKKVCDLTILGDPSGIAARGHELGLDLSGATLTDPTKGDDLERFAAEFAELRRAKGVTLDEARETMKDISYYATMMIHLGLADGMVSGAAHTTAHTIRPSFQIIKTVPEASIVSSIFLMVMDGVLWAFGDCAVNPDPTPAQLAEIAVVSAKTAAQFGIDPRVAMLSYSTGSSGSGADVEAVAEAVSLAHSAAPDLSIDGPLQFDAAVVESVGQKKLPGSTVAGHANVFVFPDLNSGNITYKAVQRTADALAVGPILQGLNKPVNDLSRGATVADIVNTVAITAIQAGN
;
A
#
# COMPACT_ATOMS: atom_id res chain seq x y z
N MET A 1 -12.66 -8.86 17.34
CA MET A 1 -13.86 -8.57 16.54
C MET A 1 -13.65 -9.24 15.22
N THR A 2 -14.37 -10.32 14.97
CA THR A 2 -14.18 -11.16 13.79
C THR A 2 -15.53 -11.72 13.38
N VAL A 3 -15.89 -11.49 12.12
CA VAL A 3 -16.89 -12.28 11.39
C VAL A 3 -16.49 -13.74 11.54
N ARG A 4 -17.45 -14.60 11.94
CA ARG A 4 -17.20 -16.03 12.13
C ARG A 4 -17.23 -16.81 10.84
N ALA A 5 -18.05 -16.37 9.88
CA ALA A 5 -18.15 -16.99 8.57
C ALA A 5 -18.67 -16.00 7.53
N VAL A 6 -18.18 -16.14 6.29
CA VAL A 6 -18.68 -15.43 5.13
C VAL A 6 -19.42 -16.43 4.24
N LEU A 7 -20.69 -16.17 3.97
CA LEU A 7 -21.54 -17.02 3.15
C LEU A 7 -21.67 -16.42 1.75
N SER A 8 -21.32 -17.21 0.75
CA SER A 8 -21.48 -16.88 -0.66
C SER A 8 -22.71 -17.59 -1.23
N PRO A 9 -23.90 -16.95 -1.25
CA PRO A 9 -25.07 -17.53 -1.90
C PRO A 9 -24.86 -17.56 -3.41
N ILE A 10 -24.79 -18.74 -4.01
CA ILE A 10 -24.57 -18.92 -5.44
C ILE A 10 -25.80 -19.52 -6.13
N ALA A 11 -25.83 -19.44 -7.46
CA ALA A 11 -26.83 -20.09 -8.30
C ALA A 11 -28.27 -19.80 -7.82
N THR A 12 -29.07 -20.84 -7.58
CA THR A 12 -30.46 -20.70 -7.14
C THR A 12 -30.57 -20.11 -5.73
N ALA A 13 -29.56 -20.28 -4.85
CA ALA A 13 -29.58 -19.71 -3.50
C ALA A 13 -29.50 -18.18 -3.53
N ALA A 14 -28.77 -17.58 -4.47
CA ALA A 14 -28.75 -16.13 -4.68
C ALA A 14 -30.17 -15.58 -4.94
N GLY A 15 -30.98 -16.31 -5.72
CA GLY A 15 -32.38 -15.98 -5.98
C GLY A 15 -33.34 -16.28 -4.81
N ARG A 16 -32.95 -17.16 -3.88
CA ARG A 16 -33.71 -17.57 -2.69
C ARG A 16 -33.19 -16.92 -1.40
N ARG A 17 -32.47 -15.78 -1.50
CA ARG A 17 -31.84 -15.09 -0.36
C ARG A 17 -32.78 -14.80 0.82
N ARG A 18 -34.03 -14.40 0.56
CA ARG A 18 -35.02 -14.17 1.65
C ARG A 18 -35.28 -15.43 2.48
N GLU A 19 -35.29 -16.57 1.82
CA GLU A 19 -35.42 -17.86 2.51
C GLU A 19 -34.15 -18.17 3.30
N LEU A 20 -32.96 -17.97 2.71
CA LEU A 20 -31.69 -18.14 3.42
C LEU A 20 -31.62 -17.30 4.70
N LEU A 21 -31.95 -16.01 4.63
CA LEU A 21 -31.99 -15.12 5.79
C LEU A 21 -33.02 -15.57 6.83
N SER A 22 -34.19 -16.02 6.38
CA SER A 22 -35.22 -16.53 7.29
C SER A 22 -34.75 -17.80 8.01
N THR A 23 -34.01 -18.67 7.33
CA THR A 23 -33.43 -19.88 7.93
C THR A 23 -32.37 -19.50 8.95
N LEU A 24 -31.44 -18.60 8.62
CA LEU A 24 -30.35 -18.18 9.51
C LEU A 24 -30.84 -17.38 10.74
N GLY A 25 -31.97 -16.67 10.63
CA GLY A 25 -32.53 -15.84 11.71
C GLY A 25 -33.72 -16.45 12.46
N ALA A 26 -34.10 -17.70 12.20
CA ALA A 26 -35.24 -18.34 12.85
C ALA A 26 -34.97 -18.67 14.33
N VAL A 27 -36.03 -18.62 15.16
CA VAL A 27 -35.94 -18.97 16.61
C VAL A 27 -35.59 -20.44 16.85
N ASP A 28 -36.01 -21.33 15.94
CA ASP A 28 -35.60 -22.74 15.86
C ASP A 28 -34.52 -22.96 14.78
N GLY A 29 -33.89 -21.88 14.32
CA GLY A 29 -32.82 -21.87 13.33
C GLY A 29 -31.45 -22.12 13.95
N PRO A 30 -30.39 -22.09 13.11
CA PRO A 30 -29.02 -22.25 13.57
C PRO A 30 -28.59 -21.09 14.48
N ASP A 31 -27.91 -21.38 15.61
CA ASP A 31 -27.38 -20.33 16.52
C ASP A 31 -26.09 -19.72 15.94
N VAL A 32 -26.25 -18.89 14.90
CA VAL A 32 -25.14 -18.30 14.13
C VAL A 32 -24.78 -16.87 14.56
N GLY A 33 -25.34 -16.40 15.67
CA GLY A 33 -25.16 -15.02 16.15
C GLY A 33 -25.81 -13.98 15.24
N THR A 34 -25.20 -12.79 15.15
CA THR A 34 -25.71 -11.68 14.31
C THR A 34 -25.57 -12.00 12.83
N VAL A 35 -26.66 -11.88 12.06
CA VAL A 35 -26.61 -12.02 10.59
C VAL A 35 -26.54 -10.62 9.96
N THR A 36 -25.41 -10.31 9.34
CA THR A 36 -25.23 -9.10 8.52
C THR A 36 -25.32 -9.48 7.06
N ASP A 37 -25.98 -8.65 6.24
CA ASP A 37 -26.16 -8.93 4.83
C ASP A 37 -25.76 -7.74 3.96
N ILE A 38 -24.83 -7.96 3.03
CA ILE A 38 -24.26 -6.93 2.16
C ILE A 38 -24.66 -7.08 0.68
N PHE A 39 -25.56 -8.01 0.36
CA PHE A 39 -25.92 -8.37 -1.01
C PHE A 39 -26.57 -7.23 -1.82
N ASP A 40 -27.43 -6.42 -1.19
CA ASP A 40 -28.18 -5.34 -1.88
C ASP A 40 -27.57 -3.94 -1.70
N THR A 41 -26.69 -3.76 -0.71
CA THR A 41 -26.05 -2.46 -0.42
C THR A 41 -24.91 -2.13 -1.38
N LEU A 42 -24.34 -3.14 -2.04
CA LEU A 42 -23.26 -3.03 -3.00
C LEU A 42 -23.74 -3.64 -4.32
N ARG A 43 -23.95 -2.82 -5.35
CA ARG A 43 -24.58 -3.29 -6.60
C ARG A 43 -23.85 -4.52 -7.17
N PRO A 44 -24.56 -5.59 -7.59
CA PRO A 44 -23.94 -6.84 -8.07
C PRO A 44 -23.01 -6.70 -9.27
N ALA A 45 -23.11 -5.60 -10.04
CA ALA A 45 -22.32 -5.41 -11.25
C ALA A 45 -20.90 -4.87 -10.98
N ALA A 46 -20.65 -4.25 -9.82
CA ALA A 46 -19.35 -3.73 -9.40
C ALA A 46 -19.38 -3.42 -7.89
N PRO A 47 -19.28 -4.44 -7.01
CA PRO A 47 -19.29 -4.23 -5.57
C PRO A 47 -18.05 -3.44 -5.13
N ASP A 48 -18.24 -2.41 -4.30
CA ASP A 48 -17.17 -1.63 -3.68
C ASP A 48 -16.55 -2.45 -2.53
N PHE A 49 -15.33 -2.95 -2.74
CA PHE A 49 -14.64 -3.79 -1.76
C PHE A 49 -14.35 -3.05 -0.46
N SER A 50 -14.04 -1.75 -0.51
CA SER A 50 -13.73 -0.95 0.66
C SER A 50 -14.97 -0.83 1.56
N ALA A 51 -16.13 -0.56 0.96
CA ALA A 51 -17.39 -0.51 1.68
C ALA A 51 -17.81 -1.89 2.24
N ALA A 52 -17.56 -2.99 1.51
CA ALA A 52 -17.79 -4.33 2.02
C ALA A 52 -16.90 -4.66 3.23
N LEU A 53 -15.62 -4.29 3.13
CA LEU A 53 -14.63 -4.51 4.18
C LEU A 53 -14.99 -3.76 5.45
N ASP A 54 -15.42 -2.49 5.34
CA ASP A 54 -15.86 -1.71 6.51
C ASP A 54 -17.05 -2.38 7.21
N VAL A 55 -18.09 -2.80 6.46
CA VAL A 55 -19.24 -3.51 7.05
C VAL A 55 -18.82 -4.84 7.68
N ALA A 56 -17.92 -5.58 7.03
CA ALA A 56 -17.42 -6.85 7.55
C ALA A 56 -16.61 -6.66 8.85
N LEU A 57 -15.75 -5.65 8.92
CA LEU A 57 -14.95 -5.35 10.12
C LEU A 57 -15.81 -4.82 11.29
N ASP A 58 -16.91 -4.13 10.99
CA ASP A 58 -17.87 -3.64 11.99
C ASP A 58 -18.87 -4.71 12.45
N THR A 59 -18.94 -5.86 11.78
CA THR A 59 -19.83 -6.96 12.15
C THR A 59 -19.30 -7.71 13.37
N ASP A 60 -20.08 -7.74 14.46
CA ASP A 60 -19.67 -8.39 15.71
C ASP A 60 -20.14 -9.84 15.82
N GLY A 61 -19.18 -10.76 15.75
CA GLY A 61 -19.29 -12.13 16.26
C GLY A 61 -20.28 -13.06 15.56
N GLY A 62 -20.74 -12.73 14.35
CA GLY A 62 -21.75 -13.48 13.62
C GLY A 62 -21.37 -13.81 12.18
N VAL A 63 -22.38 -13.97 11.33
CA VAL A 63 -22.26 -14.43 9.95
C VAL A 63 -22.54 -13.31 8.96
N LEU A 64 -21.69 -13.20 7.94
CA LEU A 64 -21.84 -12.25 6.85
C LEU A 64 -22.40 -12.96 5.61
N VAL A 65 -23.63 -12.64 5.23
CA VAL A 65 -24.19 -13.03 3.92
C VAL A 65 -23.65 -12.05 2.88
N ALA A 66 -22.75 -12.54 2.03
CA ALA A 66 -21.96 -11.74 1.11
C ALA A 66 -22.66 -11.54 -0.25
N THR A 67 -21.94 -11.12 -1.30
CA THR A 67 -22.56 -10.65 -2.55
C THR A 67 -22.97 -11.78 -3.49
N GLY A 68 -22.53 -13.01 -3.23
CA GLY A 68 -22.75 -14.14 -4.12
C GLY A 68 -21.83 -14.13 -5.35
N GLU A 69 -20.85 -13.23 -5.38
CA GLU A 69 -19.73 -13.26 -6.33
C GLU A 69 -18.57 -13.99 -5.63
N PRO A 70 -18.29 -15.26 -5.98
CA PRO A 70 -17.49 -16.12 -5.12
C PRO A 70 -16.04 -15.66 -4.93
N MET A 71 -15.46 -15.00 -5.94
CA MET A 71 -14.08 -14.52 -5.89
C MET A 71 -13.95 -13.29 -4.98
N PHE A 72 -14.88 -12.34 -5.13
CA PHE A 72 -15.01 -11.18 -4.27
C PHE A 72 -15.24 -11.60 -2.82
N ASP A 73 -16.21 -12.48 -2.57
CA ASP A 73 -16.56 -12.95 -1.24
C ASP A 73 -15.40 -13.70 -0.58
N SER A 74 -14.66 -14.51 -1.35
CA SER A 74 -13.47 -15.22 -0.86
C SER A 74 -12.36 -14.26 -0.43
N ARG A 75 -12.17 -13.19 -1.21
CA ARG A 75 -11.21 -12.14 -0.90
C ARG A 75 -11.61 -11.37 0.35
N LEU A 76 -12.89 -11.04 0.49
CA LEU A 76 -13.44 -10.39 1.69
C LEU A 76 -13.29 -11.28 2.93
N ALA A 77 -13.62 -12.56 2.81
CA ALA A 77 -13.45 -13.55 3.87
C ALA A 77 -11.99 -13.63 4.34
N ALA A 78 -11.04 -13.73 3.40
CA ALA A 78 -9.63 -13.72 3.69
C ALA A 78 -9.18 -12.41 4.38
N ALA A 79 -9.68 -11.25 3.94
CA ALA A 79 -9.33 -9.94 4.51
C ALA A 79 -9.73 -9.80 5.99
N VAL A 80 -10.83 -10.42 6.40
CA VAL A 80 -11.32 -10.39 7.80
C VAL A 80 -10.93 -11.63 8.62
N GLY A 81 -10.17 -12.58 8.04
CA GLY A 81 -9.78 -13.82 8.71
C GLY A 81 -10.95 -14.77 8.97
N ALA A 82 -11.97 -14.73 8.12
CA ALA A 82 -13.14 -15.60 8.23
C ALA A 82 -13.10 -16.73 7.19
N PRO A 83 -13.59 -17.93 7.52
CA PRO A 83 -13.83 -18.98 6.55
C PRO A 83 -14.95 -18.60 5.58
N GLN A 84 -14.75 -18.90 4.30
CA GLN A 84 -15.79 -18.81 3.27
C GLN A 84 -16.57 -20.12 3.18
N PHE A 85 -17.89 -20.03 3.09
CA PHE A 85 -18.77 -21.15 2.74
C PHE A 85 -19.58 -20.82 1.50
N LEU A 86 -19.65 -21.76 0.55
CA LEU A 86 -20.56 -21.65 -0.57
C LEU A 86 -21.95 -22.11 -0.13
N VAL A 87 -22.98 -21.36 -0.49
CA VAL A 87 -24.37 -21.72 -0.20
C VAL A 87 -25.12 -21.93 -1.50
N ALA A 88 -25.70 -23.11 -1.68
CA ALA A 88 -26.53 -23.45 -2.83
C ALA A 88 -27.90 -23.94 -2.37
N ALA A 89 -28.89 -23.95 -3.27
CA ALA A 89 -30.26 -24.25 -2.88
C ALA A 89 -30.54 -25.75 -2.76
N GLY A 90 -29.76 -26.59 -3.46
CA GLY A 90 -29.92 -28.05 -3.50
C GLY A 90 -29.10 -28.69 -4.63
N GLU A 91 -29.28 -29.99 -4.87
CA GLU A 91 -28.51 -30.75 -5.87
C GLU A 91 -28.60 -30.21 -7.31
N GLN A 92 -29.67 -29.49 -7.68
CA GLN A 92 -29.77 -28.86 -9.00
C GLN A 92 -28.64 -27.87 -9.31
N ASP A 93 -28.00 -27.31 -8.28
CA ASP A 93 -26.92 -26.34 -8.41
C ASP A 93 -25.53 -27.02 -8.53
N HIS A 94 -25.45 -28.36 -8.55
CA HIS A 94 -24.20 -29.12 -8.49
C HIS A 94 -23.18 -28.72 -9.58
N LEU A 95 -23.63 -28.51 -10.82
CA LEU A 95 -22.73 -28.10 -11.91
C LEU A 95 -22.11 -26.73 -11.64
N GLN A 96 -22.91 -25.79 -11.12
CA GLN A 96 -22.44 -24.45 -10.80
C GLN A 96 -21.48 -24.47 -9.60
N LEU A 97 -21.78 -25.27 -8.58
CA LEU A 97 -20.89 -25.53 -7.45
C LEU A 97 -19.55 -26.09 -7.92
N GLN A 98 -19.55 -27.07 -8.82
CA GLN A 98 -18.32 -27.66 -9.35
C GLN A 98 -17.48 -26.64 -10.12
N GLN A 99 -18.11 -25.77 -10.92
CA GLN A 99 -17.42 -24.70 -11.64
C GLN A 99 -16.81 -23.67 -10.70
N VAL A 100 -17.59 -23.15 -9.75
CA VAL A 100 -17.15 -22.13 -8.78
C VAL A 100 -16.04 -22.67 -7.88
N SER A 101 -16.23 -23.86 -7.32
CA SER A 101 -15.22 -24.52 -6.50
C SER A 101 -13.92 -24.75 -7.27
N GLY A 102 -14.00 -25.20 -8.52
CA GLY A 102 -12.79 -25.39 -9.35
C GLY A 102 -12.06 -24.07 -9.67
N GLN A 103 -12.79 -22.98 -9.89
CA GLN A 103 -12.19 -21.65 -10.08
C GLN A 103 -11.45 -21.18 -8.82
N LEU A 104 -12.09 -21.32 -7.66
CA LEU A 104 -11.53 -20.94 -6.36
C LEU A 104 -10.30 -21.77 -5.98
N VAL A 105 -10.33 -23.09 -6.19
CA VAL A 105 -9.19 -23.98 -5.91
C VAL A 105 -7.99 -23.64 -6.80
N ARG A 106 -8.19 -23.34 -8.09
CA ARG A 106 -7.09 -22.97 -9.02
C ARG A 106 -6.31 -21.73 -8.60
N VAL A 107 -6.93 -20.83 -7.86
CA VAL A 107 -6.29 -19.60 -7.34
C VAL A 107 -5.92 -19.72 -5.86
N GLY A 108 -5.95 -20.93 -5.29
CA GLY A 108 -5.54 -21.21 -3.92
C GLY A 108 -6.54 -20.77 -2.85
N ARG A 109 -7.79 -20.47 -3.22
CA ARG A 109 -8.84 -19.94 -2.33
C ARG A 109 -9.89 -21.00 -2.00
N ILE A 110 -9.48 -22.08 -1.34
CA ILE A 110 -10.35 -23.24 -1.09
C ILE A 110 -11.48 -22.87 -0.09
N PRO A 111 -12.76 -23.02 -0.44
CA PRO A 111 -13.86 -22.83 0.50
C PRO A 111 -13.77 -23.80 1.67
N ARG A 112 -14.20 -23.37 2.86
CA ARG A 112 -14.23 -24.23 4.04
C ARG A 112 -15.26 -25.35 3.92
N GLY A 113 -16.36 -25.11 3.23
CA GLY A 113 -17.40 -26.08 2.97
C GLY A 113 -18.52 -25.55 2.09
N ILE A 114 -19.46 -26.43 1.77
CA ILE A 114 -20.66 -26.13 0.98
C ILE A 114 -21.89 -26.43 1.83
N ALA A 115 -22.79 -25.46 1.98
CA ALA A 115 -24.08 -25.65 2.62
C ALA A 115 -25.21 -25.68 1.58
N LEU A 116 -26.10 -26.66 1.71
CA LEU A 116 -27.28 -26.79 0.86
C LEU A 116 -28.52 -26.41 1.65
N MET A 117 -29.30 -25.46 1.15
CA MET A 117 -30.47 -24.93 1.87
C MET A 117 -31.54 -25.98 2.14
N ASP A 118 -31.66 -26.99 1.28
CA ASP A 118 -32.62 -28.09 1.43
C ASP A 118 -32.05 -29.30 2.18
N GLY A 119 -30.79 -29.24 2.60
CA GLY A 119 -30.09 -30.33 3.28
C GLY A 119 -29.84 -31.58 2.41
N SER A 120 -30.08 -31.51 1.10
CA SER A 120 -29.99 -32.67 0.21
C SER A 120 -28.59 -32.82 -0.39
N HIS A 121 -27.75 -33.67 0.20
CA HIS A 121 -26.45 -34.05 -0.37
C HIS A 121 -26.30 -35.57 -0.46
N GLY A 122 -26.15 -36.09 -1.69
CA GLY A 122 -25.89 -37.51 -1.94
C GLY A 122 -24.51 -38.04 -1.53
N GLY A 123 -23.62 -37.21 -0.96
CA GLY A 123 -22.25 -37.57 -0.58
C GLY A 123 -21.66 -36.63 0.49
N SER A 124 -20.46 -36.95 1.00
CA SER A 124 -19.82 -36.18 2.09
C SER A 124 -19.05 -34.93 1.64
N ALA A 125 -18.67 -34.85 0.37
CA ALA A 125 -17.89 -33.74 -0.19
C ALA A 125 -18.09 -33.61 -1.71
N LEU A 126 -17.77 -32.43 -2.22
CA LEU A 126 -17.62 -32.14 -3.65
C LEU A 126 -16.13 -32.14 -4.01
N GLU A 127 -15.74 -32.91 -5.01
CA GLU A 127 -14.38 -32.93 -5.55
C GLU A 127 -14.21 -31.83 -6.61
N ALA A 128 -13.22 -30.95 -6.44
CA ALA A 128 -12.89 -29.89 -7.39
C ALA A 128 -11.37 -29.72 -7.49
N GLU A 129 -10.81 -29.92 -8.69
CA GLU A 129 -9.37 -29.73 -8.97
C GLU A 129 -8.42 -30.51 -8.03
N GLY A 130 -8.88 -31.65 -7.50
CA GLY A 130 -8.11 -32.49 -6.58
C GLY A 130 -8.31 -32.18 -5.10
N GLU A 131 -9.16 -31.20 -4.77
CA GLU A 131 -9.55 -30.85 -3.40
C GLU A 131 -10.97 -31.33 -3.08
N ALA A 132 -11.14 -31.92 -1.89
CA ALA A 132 -12.42 -32.39 -1.39
C ALA A 132 -13.05 -31.34 -0.46
N ILE A 133 -14.11 -30.67 -0.94
CA ILE A 133 -14.81 -29.63 -0.19
C ILE A 133 -16.04 -30.24 0.50
N ALA A 134 -16.00 -30.30 1.83
CA ALA A 134 -17.04 -30.97 2.62
C ALA A 134 -18.41 -30.29 2.49
N PHE A 135 -19.47 -31.09 2.42
CA PHE A 135 -20.82 -30.58 2.67
C PHE A 135 -21.01 -30.37 4.17
N THR A 136 -21.64 -29.25 4.54
CA THR A 136 -21.92 -28.89 5.93
C THR A 136 -23.35 -28.39 6.06
N GLU A 137 -23.91 -28.55 7.25
CA GLU A 137 -25.19 -27.96 7.61
C GLU A 137 -25.03 -26.47 7.91
N LEU A 138 -26.09 -25.69 7.66
CA LEU A 138 -26.13 -24.24 7.93
C LEU A 138 -25.93 -23.93 9.42
N ASP A 139 -26.23 -24.88 10.32
CA ASP A 139 -26.10 -24.75 11.77
C ASP A 139 -24.70 -24.98 12.34
N ARG A 140 -23.72 -25.31 11.49
CA ARG A 140 -22.33 -25.54 11.90
C ARG A 140 -21.35 -24.54 11.30
N LEU A 141 -21.85 -23.52 10.60
CA LEU A 141 -21.05 -22.56 9.85
C LEU A 141 -20.20 -21.65 10.75
N ASP A 142 -20.67 -21.39 11.97
CA ASP A 142 -20.01 -20.54 12.96
C ASP A 142 -18.93 -21.28 13.79
N ASN A 143 -18.86 -22.62 13.69
CA ASN A 143 -17.93 -23.47 14.43
C ASN A 143 -16.58 -23.65 13.73
N ALA A 144 -16.36 -22.99 12.58
CA ALA A 144 -15.09 -23.07 11.88
C ALA A 144 -14.05 -22.14 12.54
N ASP A 145 -12.84 -22.68 12.72
CA ASP A 145 -11.72 -21.89 13.24
C ASP A 145 -11.44 -20.70 12.31
N PRO A 146 -11.26 -19.48 12.86
CA PRO A 146 -10.90 -18.32 12.07
C PRO A 146 -9.53 -18.51 11.41
N SER A 147 -9.36 -17.92 10.24
CA SER A 147 -8.09 -17.90 9.51
C SER A 147 -7.29 -16.65 9.86
N THR A 148 -5.99 -16.66 9.60
CA THR A 148 -5.16 -15.46 9.69
C THR A 148 -5.64 -14.44 8.64
N PRO A 149 -5.98 -13.20 9.02
CA PRO A 149 -6.35 -12.17 8.06
C PRO A 149 -5.26 -11.96 7.01
N VAL A 150 -5.68 -11.88 5.75
CA VAL A 150 -4.81 -11.64 4.61
C VAL A 150 -4.84 -10.14 4.29
N VAL A 151 -3.68 -9.49 4.36
CA VAL A 151 -3.56 -8.09 3.97
C VAL A 151 -3.49 -8.01 2.45
N GLY A 152 -4.55 -7.50 1.83
CA GLY A 152 -4.55 -7.05 0.44
C GLY A 152 -4.53 -5.51 0.34
N PRO A 153 -4.58 -4.96 -0.88
CA PRO A 153 -4.59 -3.51 -1.15
C PRO A 153 -5.47 -2.66 -0.23
N GLU A 154 -6.76 -2.97 -0.11
CA GLU A 154 -7.73 -2.14 0.61
C GLU A 154 -7.53 -2.23 2.13
N VAL A 155 -7.17 -3.42 2.63
CA VAL A 155 -6.79 -3.61 4.05
C VAL A 155 -5.51 -2.82 4.35
N PHE A 156 -4.54 -2.84 3.43
CA PHE A 156 -3.30 -2.09 3.55
C PHE A 156 -3.56 -0.57 3.58
N GLU A 157 -4.33 -0.04 2.63
CA GLU A 157 -4.70 1.39 2.59
C GLU A 157 -5.45 1.82 3.86
N ARG A 158 -6.38 0.99 4.33
CA ARG A 158 -7.08 1.25 5.60
C ARG A 158 -6.11 1.31 6.78
N ASN A 159 -5.20 0.34 6.88
CA ASN A 159 -4.21 0.30 7.97
C ASN A 159 -3.24 1.48 7.88
N LEU A 160 -2.84 1.87 6.67
CA LEU A 160 -2.01 3.05 6.40
C LEU A 160 -2.68 4.31 6.94
N ILE A 161 -3.97 4.50 6.67
CA ILE A 161 -4.73 5.64 7.21
C ILE A 161 -4.80 5.60 8.73
N ILE A 162 -5.03 4.44 9.35
CA ILE A 162 -5.06 4.30 10.82
C ILE A 162 -3.70 4.65 11.44
N GLN A 163 -2.61 4.18 10.84
CA GLN A 163 -1.25 4.46 11.31
C GLN A 163 -0.92 5.95 11.16
N ALA A 164 -1.23 6.57 10.02
CA ALA A 164 -1.05 8.00 9.79
C ALA A 164 -1.82 8.87 10.79
N ARG A 165 -3.08 8.51 11.08
CA ARG A 165 -3.89 9.18 12.12
C ARG A 165 -3.23 9.14 13.49
N SER A 166 -2.58 8.03 13.81
CA SER A 166 -1.91 7.84 15.11
C SER A 166 -0.62 8.66 15.21
N ALA A 167 0.05 8.92 14.07
CA ALA A 167 1.23 9.78 14.01
C ALA A 167 0.90 11.25 14.26
N SER A 168 -0.32 11.69 13.90
CA SER A 168 -0.80 13.08 14.10
C SER A 168 0.16 14.15 13.53
N ALA A 169 0.82 13.83 12.42
CA ALA A 169 1.78 14.72 11.77
C ALA A 169 1.10 15.90 11.07
N HIS A 170 1.83 17.00 10.89
CA HIS A 170 1.43 18.15 10.10
C HIS A 170 2.11 18.13 8.72
N ILE A 171 1.33 17.98 7.66
CA ILE A 171 1.84 17.88 6.28
C ILE A 171 1.53 19.16 5.48
N VAL A 172 2.53 19.67 4.76
CA VAL A 172 2.36 20.79 3.82
C VAL A 172 2.15 20.29 2.39
N LEU A 173 1.14 20.85 1.71
CA LEU A 173 0.77 20.60 0.32
C LEU A 173 1.03 21.87 -0.50
N PRO A 174 2.11 21.95 -1.29
CA PRO A 174 2.50 23.19 -1.97
C PRO A 174 1.56 23.57 -3.12
N GLU A 175 0.88 22.62 -3.75
CA GLU A 175 0.21 22.80 -5.05
C GLU A 175 -1.30 23.07 -4.88
N GLY A 176 -1.66 24.13 -4.14
CA GLY A 176 -3.06 24.46 -3.81
C GLY A 176 -3.94 24.89 -4.98
N ASP A 177 -3.38 25.10 -6.17
CA ASP A 177 -4.11 25.37 -7.41
C ASP A 177 -4.51 24.10 -8.18
N ASP A 178 -4.08 22.91 -7.73
CA ASP A 178 -4.43 21.63 -8.35
C ASP A 178 -5.69 21.02 -7.70
N ASP A 179 -6.73 20.81 -8.52
CA ASP A 179 -8.01 20.23 -8.07
C ASP A 179 -7.84 18.86 -7.39
N ARG A 180 -6.84 18.05 -7.79
CA ARG A 180 -6.58 16.73 -7.20
C ARG A 180 -6.02 16.87 -5.79
N ILE A 181 -5.15 17.85 -5.57
CA ILE A 181 -4.60 18.17 -4.24
C ILE A 181 -5.72 18.63 -3.32
N LEU A 182 -6.59 19.54 -3.79
CA LEU A 182 -7.74 20.00 -3.00
C LEU A 182 -8.71 18.85 -2.69
N THR A 183 -8.99 17.99 -3.66
CA THR A 183 -9.87 16.82 -3.47
C THR A 183 -9.26 15.84 -2.47
N ALA A 184 -7.96 15.56 -2.55
CA ALA A 184 -7.25 14.71 -1.60
C ALA A 184 -7.25 15.32 -0.20
N ALA A 185 -6.98 16.63 -0.07
CA ALA A 185 -7.01 17.35 1.20
C ALA A 185 -8.39 17.23 1.87
N HIS A 186 -9.48 17.41 1.12
CA HIS A 186 -10.83 17.19 1.63
C HIS A 186 -11.02 15.78 2.23
N GLN A 187 -10.57 14.74 1.51
CA GLN A 187 -10.68 13.35 2.00
C GLN A 187 -9.82 13.10 3.24
N LEU A 188 -8.60 13.63 3.27
CA LEU A 188 -7.67 13.54 4.40
C LEU A 188 -8.23 14.23 5.65
N LEU A 189 -8.82 15.42 5.50
CA LEU A 189 -9.47 16.15 6.58
C LEU A 189 -10.72 15.42 7.09
N ALA A 190 -11.58 14.93 6.20
CA ALA A 190 -12.78 14.19 6.56
C ALA A 190 -12.46 12.92 7.38
N LYS A 191 -11.38 12.22 7.01
CA LYS A 191 -10.87 11.04 7.71
C LYS A 191 -9.93 11.38 8.89
N LYS A 192 -9.65 12.66 9.14
CA LYS A 192 -8.75 13.19 10.17
C LYS A 192 -7.36 12.56 10.15
N VAL A 193 -6.79 12.39 8.95
CA VAL A 193 -5.54 11.64 8.73
C VAL A 193 -4.32 12.36 9.29
N CYS A 194 -4.24 13.67 9.10
CA CYS A 194 -3.15 14.54 9.50
C CYS A 194 -3.64 15.99 9.55
N ASP A 195 -2.85 16.86 10.17
CA ASP A 195 -3.03 18.30 10.03
C ASP A 195 -2.47 18.75 8.68
N LEU A 196 -3.12 19.72 8.03
CA LEU A 196 -2.74 20.17 6.69
C LEU A 196 -2.49 21.68 6.62
N THR A 197 -1.40 22.04 5.95
CA THR A 197 -1.25 23.37 5.35
C THR A 197 -1.27 23.26 3.84
N ILE A 198 -2.09 24.06 3.17
CA ILE A 198 -2.14 24.15 1.71
C ILE A 198 -1.59 25.53 1.30
N LEU A 199 -0.60 25.54 0.42
CA LEU A 199 0.03 26.77 -0.07
C LEU A 199 -0.65 27.28 -1.34
N GLY A 200 -0.80 28.60 -1.44
CA GLY A 200 -1.36 29.30 -2.60
C GLY A 200 -2.16 30.53 -2.15
N ASP A 201 -2.96 31.13 -3.04
CA ASP A 201 -3.86 32.23 -2.66
C ASP A 201 -5.02 31.68 -1.80
N PRO A 202 -5.13 32.04 -0.51
CA PRO A 202 -6.17 31.49 0.37
C PRO A 202 -7.58 31.76 -0.13
N SER A 203 -7.80 32.93 -0.76
CA SER A 203 -9.10 33.30 -1.30
C SER A 203 -9.45 32.49 -2.56
N GLY A 204 -8.47 32.26 -3.43
CA GLY A 204 -8.59 31.42 -4.61
C GLY A 204 -8.82 29.95 -4.25
N ILE A 205 -8.05 29.40 -3.31
CA ILE A 205 -8.21 28.02 -2.84
C ILE A 205 -9.60 27.81 -2.22
N ALA A 206 -10.04 28.72 -1.35
CA ALA A 206 -11.35 28.61 -0.72
C ALA A 206 -12.50 28.70 -1.74
N ALA A 207 -12.40 29.62 -2.70
CA ALA A 207 -13.38 29.74 -3.78
C ALA A 207 -13.43 28.46 -4.63
N ARG A 208 -12.26 27.93 -5.02
CA ARG A 208 -12.18 26.70 -5.82
C ARG A 208 -12.71 25.48 -5.06
N GLY A 209 -12.39 25.37 -3.77
CA GLY A 209 -12.94 24.34 -2.89
C GLY A 209 -14.48 24.37 -2.86
N HIS A 210 -15.08 25.56 -2.72
CA HIS A 210 -16.54 25.73 -2.75
C HIS A 210 -17.15 25.34 -4.11
N GLU A 211 -16.52 25.72 -5.23
CA GLU A 211 -16.97 25.33 -6.58
C GLU A 211 -16.99 23.81 -6.78
N LEU A 212 -16.01 23.11 -6.20
CA LEU A 212 -15.87 21.65 -6.27
C LEU A 212 -16.71 20.91 -5.22
N GLY A 213 -17.36 21.63 -4.29
CA GLY A 213 -18.13 21.03 -3.18
C GLY A 213 -17.26 20.39 -2.10
N LEU A 214 -16.02 20.89 -1.92
CA LEU A 214 -15.04 20.37 -0.98
C LEU A 214 -15.05 21.15 0.34
N ASP A 215 -14.99 20.44 1.46
CA ASP A 215 -14.75 21.03 2.78
C ASP A 215 -13.24 21.05 3.08
N LEU A 216 -12.67 22.26 3.09
CA LEU A 216 -11.27 22.54 3.41
C LEU A 216 -11.11 23.33 4.73
N SER A 217 -12.18 23.47 5.51
CA SER A 217 -12.19 24.32 6.71
C SER A 217 -11.22 23.87 7.82
N GLY A 218 -10.82 22.60 7.80
CA GLY A 218 -9.83 22.03 8.70
C GLY A 218 -8.37 22.25 8.29
N ALA A 219 -8.09 22.77 7.08
CA ALA A 219 -6.73 23.07 6.64
C ALA A 219 -6.34 24.52 6.88
N THR A 220 -5.05 24.75 7.13
CA THR A 220 -4.47 26.10 7.13
C THR A 220 -4.13 26.50 5.69
N LEU A 221 -4.76 27.56 5.19
CA LEU A 221 -4.46 28.11 3.85
C LEU A 221 -3.45 29.25 3.98
N THR A 222 -2.29 29.12 3.33
CA THR A 222 -1.17 30.08 3.48
C THR A 222 -0.70 30.60 2.13
N ASP A 223 -0.59 31.93 2.00
CA ASP A 223 0.04 32.56 0.85
C ASP A 223 1.57 32.59 1.04
N PRO A 224 2.35 31.79 0.28
CA PRO A 224 3.81 31.76 0.42
C PRO A 224 4.50 33.05 -0.05
N THR A 225 3.76 33.98 -0.67
CA THR A 225 4.28 35.26 -1.20
C THR A 225 4.04 36.44 -0.27
N LYS A 226 3.34 36.26 0.85
CA LYS A 226 2.98 37.32 1.79
C LYS A 226 3.31 36.92 3.23
N GLY A 227 3.44 37.92 4.10
CA GLY A 227 3.63 37.73 5.54
C GLY A 227 5.09 37.80 6.01
N ASP A 228 5.28 37.69 7.32
CA ASP A 228 6.57 37.85 7.99
C ASP A 228 7.49 36.63 7.83
N ASP A 229 6.93 35.46 7.50
CA ASP A 229 7.68 34.21 7.36
C ASP A 229 8.62 34.21 6.16
N LEU A 230 8.28 34.90 5.05
CA LEU A 230 9.14 34.96 3.87
C LEU A 230 10.52 35.56 4.20
N GLU A 231 10.55 36.65 4.98
CA GLU A 231 11.80 37.30 5.39
C GLU A 231 12.60 36.43 6.36
N ARG A 232 11.93 35.78 7.31
CA ARG A 232 12.53 34.82 8.22
C ARG A 232 13.16 33.64 7.46
N PHE A 233 12.44 33.09 6.48
CA PHE A 233 12.89 31.96 5.68
C PHE A 233 14.07 32.35 4.79
N ALA A 234 14.05 33.56 4.21
CA ALA A 234 15.14 34.07 3.40
C ALA A 234 16.43 34.26 4.23
N ALA A 235 16.31 34.79 5.46
CA ALA A 235 17.44 34.92 6.37
C ALA A 235 18.04 33.56 6.74
N GLU A 236 17.20 32.57 7.09
CA GLU A 236 17.66 31.22 7.40
C GLU A 236 18.34 30.56 6.18
N PHE A 237 17.72 30.65 5.00
CA PHE A 237 18.28 30.07 3.79
C PHE A 237 19.63 30.68 3.40
N ALA A 238 19.78 32.01 3.54
CA ALA A 238 21.05 32.69 3.31
C ALA A 238 22.15 32.17 4.26
N GLU A 239 21.83 31.94 5.54
CA GLU A 239 22.81 31.36 6.48
C GLU A 239 23.14 29.90 6.14
N LEU A 240 22.14 29.05 5.89
CA LEU A 240 22.33 27.66 5.46
C LEU A 240 23.21 27.55 4.20
N ARG A 241 23.13 28.54 3.32
CA ARG A 241 23.84 28.59 2.04
C ARG A 241 24.98 29.61 2.01
N ARG A 242 25.41 30.13 3.16
CA ARG A 242 26.50 31.11 3.28
C ARG A 242 27.80 30.62 2.66
N ALA A 243 28.11 29.33 2.82
CA ALA A 243 29.29 28.70 2.22
C ALA A 243 29.26 28.65 0.68
N LYS A 244 28.08 28.85 0.07
CA LYS A 244 27.89 28.95 -1.38
C LYS A 244 27.73 30.40 -1.85
N GLY A 245 27.86 31.37 -0.95
CA GLY A 245 27.82 32.80 -1.27
C GLY A 245 26.43 33.36 -1.55
N VAL A 246 25.36 32.67 -1.15
CA VAL A 246 23.99 33.16 -1.34
C VAL A 246 23.76 34.40 -0.48
N THR A 247 23.40 35.50 -1.13
CA THR A 247 23.06 36.77 -0.47
C THR A 247 21.62 36.73 0.06
N LEU A 248 21.29 37.62 1.00
CA LEU A 248 19.92 37.74 1.51
C LEU A 248 18.92 38.11 0.40
N ASP A 249 19.31 38.97 -0.54
CA ASP A 249 18.44 39.36 -1.66
C ASP A 249 18.15 38.18 -2.60
N GLU A 250 19.16 37.37 -2.92
CA GLU A 250 18.96 36.12 -3.69
C GLU A 250 18.10 35.11 -2.91
N ALA A 251 18.28 35.02 -1.59
CA ALA A 251 17.48 34.16 -0.75
C ALA A 251 16.00 34.59 -0.74
N ARG A 252 15.71 35.90 -0.70
CA ARG A 252 14.34 36.43 -0.80
C ARG A 252 13.68 36.04 -2.11
N GLU A 253 14.38 36.16 -3.23
CA GLU A 253 13.83 35.71 -4.52
C GLU A 253 13.63 34.19 -4.56
N THR A 254 14.53 33.42 -3.95
CA THR A 254 14.42 31.96 -3.87
C THR A 254 13.23 31.52 -3.01
N MET A 255 12.95 32.19 -1.89
CA MET A 255 11.84 31.82 -0.99
C MET A 255 10.44 32.13 -1.55
N LYS A 256 10.35 32.88 -2.66
CA LYS A 256 9.09 33.02 -3.41
C LYS A 256 8.71 31.74 -4.15
N ASP A 257 9.65 30.84 -4.38
CA ASP A 257 9.39 29.53 -4.95
C ASP A 257 8.69 28.64 -3.91
N ILE A 258 7.54 28.10 -4.29
CA ILE A 258 6.63 27.38 -3.40
C ILE A 258 7.26 26.11 -2.81
N SER A 259 8.11 25.42 -3.58
CA SER A 259 8.80 24.22 -3.13
C SER A 259 9.90 24.56 -2.11
N TYR A 260 10.61 25.68 -2.30
CA TYR A 260 11.56 26.17 -1.30
C TYR A 260 10.87 26.66 -0.02
N TYR A 261 9.77 27.40 -0.15
CA TYR A 261 8.98 27.87 0.98
C TYR A 261 8.50 26.69 1.85
N ALA A 262 7.85 25.71 1.21
CA ALA A 262 7.37 24.51 1.89
C ALA A 262 8.51 23.70 2.54
N THR A 263 9.65 23.57 1.86
CA THR A 263 10.82 22.90 2.44
C THR A 263 11.35 23.65 3.67
N MET A 264 11.28 24.98 3.69
CA MET A 264 11.69 25.78 4.84
C MET A 264 10.71 25.67 6.01
N MET A 265 9.41 25.55 5.74
CA MET A 265 8.42 25.22 6.77
C MET A 265 8.80 23.92 7.50
N ILE A 266 9.12 22.88 6.73
CA ILE A 266 9.55 21.60 7.29
C ILE A 266 10.84 21.77 8.09
N HIS A 267 11.85 22.45 7.53
CA HIS A 267 13.14 22.67 8.17
C HIS A 267 12.98 23.33 9.55
N LEU A 268 12.18 24.39 9.62
CA LEU A 268 11.94 25.18 10.83
C LEU A 268 10.91 24.57 11.80
N GLY A 269 10.34 23.39 11.48
CA GLY A 269 9.38 22.70 12.33
C GLY A 269 7.99 23.34 12.35
N LEU A 270 7.62 24.02 11.27
CA LEU A 270 6.27 24.54 11.02
C LEU A 270 5.38 23.53 10.29
N ALA A 271 5.97 22.44 9.82
CA ALA A 271 5.35 21.24 9.31
C ALA A 271 6.34 20.08 9.55
N ASP A 272 5.84 18.85 9.59
CA ASP A 272 6.66 17.65 9.80
C ASP A 272 7.09 17.00 8.48
N GLY A 273 6.34 17.22 7.39
CA GLY A 273 6.70 16.71 6.07
C GLY A 273 5.96 17.41 4.93
N MET A 274 6.32 17.07 3.69
CA MET A 274 5.75 17.65 2.47
C MET A 274 5.42 16.60 1.43
N VAL A 275 4.34 16.83 0.70
CA VAL A 275 3.99 16.11 -0.53
C VAL A 275 3.78 17.11 -1.66
N SER A 276 4.56 17.00 -2.74
CA SER A 276 4.52 17.88 -3.92
C SER A 276 4.71 17.06 -5.20
N GLY A 277 4.70 17.66 -6.39
CA GLY A 277 5.02 17.01 -7.67
C GLY A 277 3.82 16.71 -8.57
N ALA A 278 2.59 17.01 -8.13
CA ALA A 278 1.40 16.87 -8.98
C ALA A 278 1.44 17.85 -10.17
N ALA A 279 2.02 19.05 -9.95
CA ALA A 279 2.21 20.08 -10.97
C ALA A 279 3.69 20.36 -11.28
N HIS A 280 4.61 19.97 -10.39
CA HIS A 280 6.05 20.23 -10.55
C HIS A 280 6.86 19.03 -11.08
N THR A 281 8.11 19.26 -11.45
CA THR A 281 9.04 18.17 -11.79
C THR A 281 9.66 17.58 -10.51
N THR A 282 9.95 16.28 -10.50
CA THR A 282 10.71 15.63 -9.42
C THR A 282 11.99 16.38 -9.04
N ALA A 283 12.72 16.91 -10.02
CA ALA A 283 13.93 17.70 -9.77
C ALA A 283 13.65 19.01 -9.01
N HIS A 284 12.49 19.64 -9.27
CA HIS A 284 12.06 20.87 -8.59
C HIS A 284 11.58 20.59 -7.16
N THR A 285 10.93 19.44 -6.91
CA THR A 285 10.57 18.99 -5.55
C THR A 285 11.80 18.61 -4.72
N ILE A 286 12.75 17.87 -5.30
CA ILE A 286 13.85 17.25 -4.55
C ILE A 286 15.02 18.22 -4.32
N ARG A 287 15.30 19.14 -5.24
CA ARG A 287 16.45 20.06 -5.14
C ARG A 287 16.43 20.92 -3.86
N PRO A 288 15.31 21.55 -3.45
CA PRO A 288 15.24 22.29 -2.18
C PRO A 288 15.56 21.40 -0.99
N SER A 289 15.01 20.17 -0.95
CA SER A 289 15.24 19.20 0.12
C SER A 289 16.72 18.89 0.30
N PHE A 290 17.49 18.73 -0.79
CA PHE A 290 18.94 18.55 -0.68
C PHE A 290 19.69 19.79 -0.18
N GLN A 291 19.22 21.00 -0.51
CA GLN A 291 19.90 22.23 -0.11
C GLN A 291 19.64 22.60 1.35
N ILE A 292 18.45 22.26 1.85
CA ILE A 292 17.93 22.70 3.15
C ILE A 292 17.92 21.53 4.16
N ILE A 293 17.19 20.45 3.85
CA ILE A 293 16.97 19.31 4.76
C ILE A 293 18.18 18.40 4.84
N LYS A 294 18.85 18.17 3.69
CA LYS A 294 20.00 17.26 3.52
C LYS A 294 19.66 15.80 3.84
N THR A 295 20.60 14.93 3.54
CA THR A 295 20.49 13.50 3.82
C THR A 295 20.81 13.16 5.28
N VAL A 296 20.33 12.01 5.74
CA VAL A 296 20.75 11.42 7.01
C VAL A 296 22.24 11.03 6.95
N PRO A 297 22.96 10.93 8.07
CA PRO A 297 24.40 10.65 8.08
C PRO A 297 24.80 9.36 7.36
N GLU A 298 23.93 8.35 7.36
CA GLU A 298 24.16 7.05 6.75
C GLU A 298 23.86 7.00 5.24
N ALA A 299 23.40 8.11 4.65
CA ALA A 299 23.03 8.18 3.24
C ALA A 299 23.72 9.37 2.55
N SER A 300 24.44 9.10 1.47
CA SER A 300 25.03 10.13 0.61
C SER A 300 24.05 10.61 -0.46
N ILE A 301 23.03 9.80 -0.76
CA ILE A 301 22.00 10.06 -1.77
C ILE A 301 20.59 9.85 -1.20
N VAL A 302 19.61 10.43 -1.88
CA VAL A 302 18.19 10.09 -1.70
C VAL A 302 17.86 9.00 -2.71
N SER A 303 17.05 8.04 -2.30
CA SER A 303 16.48 7.04 -3.19
C SER A 303 14.98 6.92 -2.96
N SER A 304 14.32 6.01 -3.65
CA SER A 304 12.90 5.75 -3.46
C SER A 304 12.59 4.27 -3.26
N ILE A 305 11.49 3.98 -2.58
CA ILE A 305 10.84 2.67 -2.67
C ILE A 305 9.38 2.81 -3.11
N PHE A 306 8.85 1.77 -3.72
CA PHE A 306 7.41 1.53 -3.83
C PHE A 306 7.04 0.34 -2.95
N LEU A 307 5.94 0.47 -2.20
CA LEU A 307 5.30 -0.67 -1.57
C LEU A 307 4.37 -1.31 -2.61
N MET A 308 4.66 -2.55 -2.96
CA MET A 308 3.90 -3.34 -3.92
C MET A 308 2.99 -4.29 -3.13
N VAL A 309 1.69 -4.01 -3.16
CA VAL A 309 0.68 -4.71 -2.37
C VAL A 309 -0.19 -5.55 -3.30
N MET A 310 -0.22 -6.85 -3.05
CA MET A 310 -1.15 -7.82 -3.63
C MET A 310 -1.77 -8.61 -2.47
N ASP A 311 -2.79 -9.42 -2.74
CA ASP A 311 -3.43 -10.23 -1.69
C ASP A 311 -2.40 -11.16 -1.01
N GLY A 312 -2.08 -10.87 0.26
CA GLY A 312 -1.14 -11.65 1.06
C GLY A 312 0.33 -11.41 0.75
N VAL A 313 0.63 -10.47 -0.15
CA VAL A 313 2.01 -10.13 -0.54
C VAL A 313 2.24 -8.63 -0.37
N LEU A 314 3.19 -8.30 0.49
CA LEU A 314 3.69 -6.95 0.67
C LEU A 314 5.19 -6.93 0.39
N TRP A 315 5.57 -6.26 -0.70
CA TRP A 315 6.96 -6.12 -1.13
C TRP A 315 7.39 -4.66 -1.15
N ALA A 316 8.70 -4.41 -1.03
CA ALA A 316 9.29 -3.09 -1.27
C ALA A 316 10.23 -3.16 -2.48
N PHE A 317 10.04 -2.28 -3.46
CA PHE A 317 10.86 -2.17 -4.68
C PHE A 317 11.64 -0.86 -4.65
N GLY A 318 12.97 -0.89 -4.69
CA GLY A 318 13.81 0.33 -4.71
C GLY A 318 15.12 0.13 -5.48
N ASP A 319 15.79 1.13 -6.01
CA ASP A 319 15.25 2.45 -6.37
C ASP A 319 14.47 2.36 -7.68
N CYS A 320 13.37 3.11 -7.77
CA CYS A 320 12.44 3.08 -8.90
C CYS A 320 12.12 4.47 -9.48
N ALA A 321 12.66 5.54 -8.89
CA ALA A 321 12.32 6.92 -9.29
C ALA A 321 13.48 7.92 -9.32
N VAL A 322 14.57 7.71 -8.55
CA VAL A 322 15.55 8.80 -8.31
C VAL A 322 16.87 8.61 -9.04
N ASN A 323 17.54 7.48 -8.86
CA ASN A 323 18.93 7.28 -9.27
C ASN A 323 19.03 6.45 -10.56
N PRO A 324 19.41 7.05 -11.72
CA PRO A 324 19.47 6.34 -13.00
C PRO A 324 20.43 5.16 -13.04
N ASP A 325 21.64 5.36 -12.51
CA ASP A 325 22.77 4.44 -12.59
C ASP A 325 23.60 4.56 -11.29
N PRO A 326 23.13 3.95 -10.18
CA PRO A 326 23.80 4.06 -8.88
C PRO A 326 25.13 3.29 -8.89
N THR A 327 26.17 3.91 -8.32
CA THR A 327 27.44 3.22 -8.05
C THR A 327 27.26 2.07 -7.04
N PRO A 328 28.17 1.09 -6.95
CA PRO A 328 28.07 0.00 -5.97
C PRO A 328 27.89 0.47 -4.51
N ALA A 329 28.60 1.53 -4.12
CA ALA A 329 28.45 2.14 -2.79
C ALA A 329 27.05 2.74 -2.57
N GLN A 330 26.54 3.47 -3.57
CA GLN A 330 25.19 4.01 -3.53
C GLN A 330 24.13 2.91 -3.51
N LEU A 331 24.32 1.83 -4.28
CA LEU A 331 23.41 0.69 -4.31
C LEU A 331 23.37 -0.04 -2.96
N ALA A 332 24.52 -0.15 -2.28
CA ALA A 332 24.59 -0.65 -0.91
C ALA A 332 23.84 0.25 0.08
N GLU A 333 24.00 1.58 -0.02
CA GLU A 333 23.24 2.55 0.79
C GLU A 333 21.73 2.42 0.54
N ILE A 334 21.31 2.32 -0.73
CA ILE A 334 19.91 2.12 -1.12
C ILE A 334 19.35 0.87 -0.47
N ALA A 335 20.10 -0.23 -0.43
CA ALA A 335 19.64 -1.47 0.18
C ALA A 335 19.38 -1.34 1.68
N VAL A 336 20.32 -0.74 2.41
CA VAL A 336 20.22 -0.55 3.87
C VAL A 336 19.08 0.43 4.21
N VAL A 337 18.97 1.54 3.47
CA VAL A 337 17.89 2.52 3.68
C VAL A 337 16.52 1.92 3.31
N SER A 338 16.43 1.19 2.20
CA SER A 338 15.18 0.52 1.78
C SER A 338 14.70 -0.50 2.81
N ALA A 339 15.60 -1.28 3.41
CA ALA A 339 15.26 -2.20 4.48
C ALA A 339 14.67 -1.48 5.70
N LYS A 340 15.30 -0.36 6.12
CA LYS A 340 14.79 0.46 7.24
C LYS A 340 13.42 1.04 6.92
N THR A 341 13.22 1.59 5.73
CA THR A 341 11.93 2.15 5.31
C THR A 341 10.87 1.06 5.23
N ALA A 342 11.19 -0.10 4.64
CA ALA A 342 10.28 -1.26 4.55
C ALA A 342 9.79 -1.73 5.93
N ALA A 343 10.69 -1.75 6.93
CA ALA A 343 10.35 -2.13 8.30
C ALA A 343 9.31 -1.21 8.96
N GLN A 344 9.28 0.09 8.60
CA GLN A 344 8.28 1.04 9.10
C GLN A 344 6.85 0.70 8.64
N PHE A 345 6.73 -0.06 7.55
CA PHE A 345 5.46 -0.49 6.96
C PHE A 345 5.17 -1.98 7.22
N GLY A 346 5.82 -2.57 8.23
CA GLY A 346 5.54 -3.93 8.70
C GLY A 346 6.22 -5.06 7.92
N ILE A 347 7.19 -4.74 7.06
CA ILE A 347 7.99 -5.74 6.36
C ILE A 347 9.18 -6.15 7.24
N ASP A 348 9.33 -7.44 7.55
CA ASP A 348 10.57 -8.00 8.09
C ASP A 348 11.60 -8.17 6.95
N PRO A 349 12.62 -7.29 6.81
CA PRO A 349 13.33 -7.14 5.55
C PRO A 349 14.25 -8.32 5.20
N ARG A 350 14.00 -8.91 4.03
CA ARG A 350 14.87 -9.87 3.32
C ARG A 350 15.20 -9.28 1.96
N VAL A 351 16.39 -8.69 1.88
CA VAL A 351 16.81 -7.80 0.79
C VAL A 351 17.52 -8.60 -0.31
N ALA A 352 16.89 -8.69 -1.47
CA ALA A 352 17.51 -9.23 -2.67
C ALA A 352 18.13 -8.11 -3.50
N MET A 353 19.45 -8.16 -3.70
CA MET A 353 20.17 -7.30 -4.63
C MET A 353 20.05 -7.89 -6.04
N LEU A 354 19.22 -7.27 -6.89
CA LEU A 354 18.81 -7.85 -8.16
C LEU A 354 19.86 -7.68 -9.26
N SER A 355 19.95 -8.70 -10.12
CA SER A 355 20.76 -8.69 -11.33
C SER A 355 20.20 -9.67 -12.36
N TYR A 356 20.71 -9.64 -13.59
CA TYR A 356 20.42 -10.67 -14.59
C TYR A 356 21.14 -12.00 -14.32
N SER A 357 22.01 -12.07 -13.30
CA SER A 357 22.73 -13.27 -12.87
C SER A 357 22.52 -13.57 -11.38
N THR A 358 22.72 -14.83 -10.99
CA THR A 358 22.63 -15.29 -9.59
C THR A 358 23.97 -15.83 -9.09
N GLY A 359 24.43 -15.38 -7.92
CA GLY A 359 25.67 -15.83 -7.30
C GLY A 359 26.87 -15.66 -8.25
N SER A 360 27.64 -16.72 -8.48
CA SER A 360 28.80 -16.73 -9.37
C SER A 360 28.51 -17.26 -10.78
N SER A 361 27.24 -17.40 -11.18
CA SER A 361 26.85 -18.06 -12.44
C SER A 361 27.11 -17.22 -13.69
N GLY A 362 27.26 -15.90 -13.55
CA GLY A 362 27.58 -14.97 -14.62
C GLY A 362 28.75 -14.07 -14.23
N SER A 363 29.34 -13.44 -15.24
CA SER A 363 30.40 -12.43 -15.09
C SER A 363 30.08 -11.21 -15.97
N GLY A 364 30.61 -10.05 -15.60
CA GLY A 364 30.35 -8.79 -16.28
C GLY A 364 30.27 -7.63 -15.30
N ALA A 365 30.55 -6.43 -15.79
CA ALA A 365 30.65 -5.23 -14.97
C ALA A 365 29.40 -4.99 -14.10
N ASP A 366 28.20 -5.19 -14.65
CA ASP A 366 26.94 -4.97 -13.93
C ASP A 366 26.72 -6.02 -12.81
N VAL A 367 27.12 -7.27 -13.03
CA VAL A 367 27.02 -8.33 -12.02
C VAL A 367 28.05 -8.11 -10.90
N GLU A 368 29.27 -7.73 -11.29
CA GLU A 368 30.36 -7.42 -10.36
C GLU A 368 30.03 -6.19 -9.51
N ALA A 369 29.39 -5.16 -10.09
CA ALA A 369 28.91 -3.99 -9.38
C ALA A 369 27.87 -4.33 -8.30
N VAL A 370 26.91 -5.22 -8.62
CA VAL A 370 25.92 -5.68 -7.62
C VAL A 370 26.59 -6.55 -6.54
N ALA A 371 27.55 -7.40 -6.90
CA ALA A 371 28.29 -8.21 -5.94
C ALA A 371 29.14 -7.35 -4.98
N GLU A 372 29.77 -6.30 -5.50
CA GLU A 372 30.46 -5.30 -4.68
C GLU A 372 29.49 -4.59 -3.73
N ALA A 373 28.31 -4.18 -4.22
CA ALA A 373 27.28 -3.55 -3.41
C ALA A 373 26.80 -4.45 -2.26
N VAL A 374 26.62 -5.76 -2.49
CA VAL A 374 26.27 -6.75 -1.45
C VAL A 374 27.34 -6.78 -0.35
N SER A 375 28.62 -6.84 -0.73
CA SER A 375 29.75 -6.84 0.22
C SER A 375 29.80 -5.57 1.07
N LEU A 376 29.59 -4.42 0.43
CA LEU A 376 29.54 -3.12 1.10
C LEU A 376 28.35 -3.02 2.06
N ALA A 377 27.17 -3.50 1.65
CA ALA A 377 25.97 -3.48 2.46
C ALA A 377 26.09 -4.39 3.69
N HIS A 378 26.64 -5.61 3.54
CA HIS A 378 26.95 -6.48 4.68
C HIS A 378 27.94 -5.85 5.66
N SER A 379 28.94 -5.14 5.15
CA SER A 379 29.92 -4.45 6.00
C SER A 379 29.27 -3.30 6.79
N ALA A 380 28.34 -2.58 6.17
CA ALA A 380 27.63 -1.46 6.79
C ALA A 380 26.50 -1.89 7.74
N ALA A 381 25.83 -3.02 7.46
CA ALA A 381 24.72 -3.57 8.25
C ALA A 381 24.83 -5.11 8.38
N PRO A 382 25.70 -5.63 9.26
CA PRO A 382 25.96 -7.08 9.37
C PRO A 382 24.74 -7.93 9.77
N ASP A 383 23.79 -7.33 10.48
CA ASP A 383 22.58 -8.02 10.96
C ASP A 383 21.44 -8.03 9.92
N LEU A 384 21.59 -7.28 8.82
CA LEU A 384 20.58 -7.22 7.77
C LEU A 384 20.57 -8.51 6.96
N SER A 385 19.40 -9.13 6.79
CA SER A 385 19.22 -10.25 5.86
C SER A 385 19.26 -9.72 4.43
N ILE A 386 20.44 -9.73 3.83
CA ILE A 386 20.70 -9.26 2.46
C ILE A 386 21.50 -10.31 1.69
N ASP A 387 21.19 -10.51 0.42
CA ASP A 387 21.96 -11.40 -0.45
C ASP A 387 21.86 -10.97 -1.93
N GLY A 388 22.82 -11.41 -2.72
CA GLY A 388 22.89 -11.16 -4.15
C GLY A 388 24.29 -11.38 -4.73
N PRO A 389 24.45 -11.19 -6.04
CA PRO A 389 23.41 -10.85 -7.01
C PRO A 389 22.36 -11.96 -7.16
N LEU A 390 21.09 -11.59 -7.33
CA LEU A 390 19.98 -12.53 -7.53
C LEU A 390 19.17 -12.18 -8.78
N GLN A 391 18.84 -13.20 -9.57
CA GLN A 391 17.74 -13.07 -10.53
C GLN A 391 16.40 -13.04 -9.80
N PHE A 392 15.39 -12.41 -10.39
CA PHE A 392 14.08 -12.28 -9.75
C PHE A 392 13.44 -13.63 -9.41
N ASP A 393 13.57 -14.63 -10.29
CA ASP A 393 13.07 -15.99 -10.04
C ASP A 393 13.72 -16.64 -8.81
N ALA A 394 15.03 -16.45 -8.65
CA ALA A 394 15.80 -16.91 -7.49
C ALA A 394 15.44 -16.15 -6.21
N ALA A 395 14.99 -14.89 -6.31
CA ALA A 395 14.59 -14.07 -5.18
C ALA A 395 13.22 -14.49 -4.62
N VAL A 396 12.26 -14.88 -5.48
CA VAL A 396 10.86 -15.10 -5.06
C VAL A 396 10.40 -16.56 -5.04
N VAL A 397 11.08 -17.49 -5.75
CA VAL A 397 10.68 -18.90 -5.80
C VAL A 397 11.66 -19.75 -5.01
N GLU A 398 11.22 -20.29 -3.86
CA GLU A 398 12.04 -21.12 -2.95
C GLU A 398 12.81 -22.23 -3.68
N SER A 399 12.14 -23.00 -4.53
CA SER A 399 12.78 -24.11 -5.27
C SER A 399 13.88 -23.63 -6.24
N VAL A 400 13.76 -22.42 -6.80
CA VAL A 400 14.77 -21.80 -7.66
C VAL A 400 15.89 -21.21 -6.82
N GLY A 401 15.56 -20.52 -5.72
CA GLY A 401 16.52 -19.96 -4.77
C GLY A 401 17.45 -21.02 -4.20
N GLN A 402 16.89 -22.13 -3.67
CA GLN A 402 17.67 -23.26 -3.15
C GLN A 402 18.59 -23.90 -4.20
N LYS A 403 18.17 -23.90 -5.47
CA LYS A 403 18.96 -24.46 -6.57
C LYS A 403 20.07 -23.52 -7.04
N LYS A 404 19.80 -22.22 -7.15
CA LYS A 404 20.73 -21.23 -7.71
C LYS A 404 21.67 -20.60 -6.67
N LEU A 405 21.24 -20.49 -5.41
CA LEU A 405 22.02 -19.93 -4.30
C LEU A 405 21.75 -20.71 -2.99
N PRO A 406 22.23 -21.97 -2.90
CA PRO A 406 21.98 -22.83 -1.75
C PRO A 406 22.54 -22.23 -0.45
N GLY A 407 21.76 -22.30 0.64
CA GLY A 407 22.14 -21.82 1.96
C GLY A 407 21.85 -20.34 2.23
N SER A 408 21.35 -19.59 1.23
CA SER A 408 20.85 -18.23 1.42
C SER A 408 19.57 -18.21 2.26
N THR A 409 19.46 -17.26 3.20
CA THR A 409 18.22 -16.98 3.96
C THR A 409 17.29 -16.00 3.25
N VAL A 410 17.73 -15.44 2.12
CA VAL A 410 17.02 -14.45 1.30
C VAL A 410 16.50 -15.06 0.01
N ALA A 411 17.29 -15.88 -0.69
CA ALA A 411 16.88 -16.47 -1.96
C ALA A 411 15.61 -17.32 -1.80
N GLY A 412 14.58 -17.00 -2.57
CA GLY A 412 13.27 -17.64 -2.53
C GLY A 412 12.31 -17.07 -1.48
N HIS A 413 12.77 -16.14 -0.66
CA HIS A 413 12.03 -15.57 0.46
C HIS A 413 12.14 -14.03 0.52
N ALA A 414 12.65 -13.39 -0.54
CA ALA A 414 12.86 -11.95 -0.55
C ALA A 414 11.53 -11.19 -0.52
N ASN A 415 11.53 -10.06 0.16
CA ASN A 415 10.41 -9.12 0.23
C ASN A 415 10.84 -7.65 0.08
N VAL A 416 12.15 -7.39 0.01
CA VAL A 416 12.71 -6.10 -0.39
C VAL A 416 13.61 -6.35 -1.60
N PHE A 417 13.36 -5.65 -2.70
CA PHE A 417 14.00 -5.87 -3.98
C PHE A 417 14.75 -4.61 -4.40
N VAL A 418 16.07 -4.72 -4.45
CA VAL A 418 16.94 -3.62 -4.81
C VAL A 418 17.36 -3.76 -6.27
N PHE A 419 16.85 -2.88 -7.14
CA PHE A 419 17.13 -2.87 -8.57
C PHE A 419 18.50 -2.24 -8.87
N PRO A 420 19.24 -2.77 -9.85
CA PRO A 420 20.59 -2.29 -10.15
C PRO A 420 20.60 -0.90 -10.81
N ASP A 421 19.51 -0.53 -11.48
CA ASP A 421 19.37 0.74 -12.22
C ASP A 421 17.90 1.17 -12.33
N LEU A 422 17.68 2.43 -12.71
CA LEU A 422 16.34 3.01 -12.80
C LEU A 422 15.47 2.42 -13.91
N ASN A 423 16.03 1.98 -15.04
CA ASN A 423 15.22 1.35 -16.09
C ASN A 423 14.65 0.04 -15.55
N SER A 424 15.50 -0.78 -14.92
CA SER A 424 15.10 -2.05 -14.31
C SER A 424 14.02 -1.83 -13.25
N GLY A 425 14.22 -0.88 -12.32
CA GLY A 425 13.24 -0.57 -11.28
C GLY A 425 11.93 0.00 -11.83
N ASN A 426 12.00 1.07 -12.62
CA ASN A 426 10.83 1.79 -13.12
C ASN A 426 9.94 0.95 -14.02
N ILE A 427 10.54 0.20 -14.95
CA ILE A 427 9.79 -0.68 -15.85
C ILE A 427 9.14 -1.81 -15.05
N THR A 428 9.87 -2.42 -14.11
CA THR A 428 9.37 -3.58 -13.35
C THR A 428 8.20 -3.24 -12.45
N TYR A 429 8.28 -2.18 -11.63
CA TYR A 429 7.16 -1.87 -10.72
C TYR A 429 5.90 -1.52 -11.51
N LYS A 430 6.04 -0.82 -12.65
CA LYS A 430 4.90 -0.51 -13.53
C LYS A 430 4.36 -1.74 -14.22
N ALA A 431 5.21 -2.65 -14.68
CA ALA A 431 4.78 -3.91 -15.26
C ALA A 431 3.94 -4.69 -14.23
N VAL A 432 4.47 -4.89 -13.02
CA VAL A 432 3.77 -5.58 -11.94
C VAL A 432 2.45 -4.89 -11.58
N GLN A 433 2.46 -3.56 -11.38
CA GLN A 433 1.24 -2.77 -11.13
C GLN A 433 0.17 -3.02 -12.19
N ARG A 434 0.55 -3.05 -13.48
CA ARG A 434 -0.40 -3.11 -14.60
C ARG A 434 -0.85 -4.53 -14.96
N THR A 435 -0.05 -5.55 -14.64
CA THR A 435 -0.34 -6.94 -15.05
C THR A 435 -0.78 -7.84 -13.90
N ALA A 436 -0.48 -7.47 -12.65
CA ALA A 436 -0.79 -8.28 -11.47
C ALA A 436 -1.89 -7.65 -10.59
N ASP A 437 -2.53 -6.57 -11.06
CA ASP A 437 -3.51 -5.78 -10.29
C ASP A 437 -2.98 -5.36 -8.91
N ALA A 438 -1.66 -5.13 -8.86
CA ALA A 438 -0.98 -4.75 -7.63
C ALA A 438 -1.20 -3.27 -7.36
N LEU A 439 -1.54 -2.94 -6.11
CA LEU A 439 -1.46 -1.57 -5.63
C LEU A 439 0.01 -1.21 -5.45
N ALA A 440 0.44 -0.13 -6.11
CA ALA A 440 1.79 0.40 -5.97
C ALA A 440 1.72 1.72 -5.22
N VAL A 441 2.26 1.75 -3.99
CA VAL A 441 2.22 2.94 -3.14
C VAL A 441 3.61 3.59 -3.09
N GLY A 442 3.70 4.82 -3.59
CA GLY A 442 4.95 5.57 -3.70
C GLY A 442 5.01 6.49 -4.94
N PRO A 443 6.20 7.03 -5.28
CA PRO A 443 7.49 6.72 -4.69
C PRO A 443 7.62 7.31 -3.29
N ILE A 444 8.09 6.50 -2.34
CA ILE A 444 8.45 6.91 -0.99
C ILE A 444 9.93 7.30 -1.03
N LEU A 445 10.23 8.59 -0.95
CA LEU A 445 11.59 9.08 -0.86
C LEU A 445 12.18 8.74 0.52
N GLN A 446 13.45 8.37 0.50
CA GLN A 446 14.16 7.90 1.67
C GLN A 446 15.59 8.43 1.71
N GLY A 447 16.14 8.55 2.92
CA GLY A 447 17.48 9.08 3.16
C GLY A 447 17.55 10.58 3.45
N LEU A 448 16.42 11.30 3.55
CA LEU A 448 16.36 12.70 4.00
C LEU A 448 16.18 12.81 5.52
N ASN A 449 16.69 13.88 6.14
CA ASN A 449 16.50 14.15 7.58
C ASN A 449 15.05 14.46 7.97
N LYS A 450 14.23 14.90 7.01
CA LYS A 450 12.80 15.14 7.20
C LYS A 450 12.03 14.62 5.98
N PRO A 451 10.82 14.07 6.15
CA PRO A 451 10.04 13.50 5.06
C PRO A 451 9.66 14.52 3.99
N VAL A 452 10.06 14.24 2.76
CA VAL A 452 9.59 14.95 1.57
C VAL A 452 9.32 13.90 0.52
N ASN A 453 8.10 13.87 -0.03
CA ASN A 453 7.73 12.94 -1.09
C ASN A 453 7.32 13.67 -2.36
N ASP A 454 7.62 13.03 -3.49
CA ASP A 454 7.30 13.50 -4.83
C ASP A 454 6.18 12.65 -5.42
N LEU A 455 5.19 13.31 -6.00
CA LEU A 455 4.09 12.72 -6.73
C LEU A 455 4.47 12.64 -8.21
N SER A 456 3.91 11.66 -8.90
CA SER A 456 3.89 11.72 -10.35
C SER A 456 2.94 12.83 -10.80
N ARG A 457 3.26 13.55 -11.89
CA ARG A 457 2.30 14.43 -12.56
C ARG A 457 1.01 13.72 -12.98
N GLY A 458 1.07 12.41 -13.19
CA GLY A 458 -0.10 11.56 -13.48
C GLY A 458 -0.79 10.99 -12.24
N ALA A 459 -0.43 11.44 -11.03
CA ALA A 459 -0.99 10.95 -9.78
C ALA A 459 -2.50 11.18 -9.73
N THR A 460 -3.21 10.15 -9.29
CA THR A 460 -4.63 10.18 -8.98
C THR A 460 -4.85 10.74 -7.57
N VAL A 461 -6.10 11.08 -7.23
CA VAL A 461 -6.46 11.52 -5.88
C VAL A 461 -6.09 10.45 -4.83
N ALA A 462 -6.28 9.17 -5.15
CA ALA A 462 -5.90 8.06 -4.27
C ALA A 462 -4.38 8.00 -4.03
N ASP A 463 -3.58 8.18 -5.09
CA ASP A 463 -2.12 8.24 -4.96
C ASP A 463 -1.68 9.37 -4.02
N ILE A 464 -2.32 10.55 -4.11
CA ILE A 464 -2.04 11.71 -3.24
C ILE A 464 -2.39 11.39 -1.79
N VAL A 465 -3.59 10.85 -1.53
CA VAL A 465 -4.05 10.46 -0.18
C VAL A 465 -3.07 9.47 0.45
N ASN A 466 -2.69 8.43 -0.30
CA ASN A 466 -1.76 7.41 0.18
C ASN A 466 -0.36 7.99 0.44
N THR A 467 0.14 8.86 -0.44
CA THR A 467 1.46 9.50 -0.28
C THR A 467 1.48 10.44 0.93
N VAL A 468 0.41 11.19 1.19
CA VAL A 468 0.29 12.01 2.40
C VAL A 468 0.26 11.15 3.66
N ALA A 469 -0.51 10.06 3.66
CA ALA A 469 -0.56 9.13 4.78
C ALA A 469 0.82 8.52 5.08
N ILE A 470 1.56 8.09 4.04
CA ILE A 470 2.94 7.62 4.17
C ILE A 470 3.85 8.70 4.76
N THR A 471 3.76 9.93 4.24
CA THR A 471 4.61 11.04 4.70
C THR A 471 4.35 11.33 6.18
N ALA A 472 3.08 11.27 6.61
CA ALA A 472 2.71 11.40 8.02
C ALA A 472 3.30 10.29 8.90
N ILE A 473 3.32 9.04 8.41
CA ILE A 473 3.95 7.91 9.11
C ILE A 473 5.47 8.09 9.21
N GLN A 474 6.12 8.50 8.11
CA GLN A 474 7.56 8.80 8.12
C GLN A 474 7.92 9.93 9.07
N ALA A 475 7.02 10.90 9.25
CA ALA A 475 7.21 12.03 10.17
C ALA A 475 7.04 11.65 11.65
N GLY A 476 6.14 10.71 11.95
CA GLY A 476 5.84 10.30 13.31
C GLY A 476 6.81 9.29 13.94
N ASN A 477 7.80 8.79 13.16
CA ASN A 477 8.71 7.72 13.56
C ASN A 477 10.13 8.21 13.90
#